data_AF-A0A6J1K1W0-F1
#
_entry.id   AF-A0A6J1K1W0-F1
#
_cell.length_a   1.000
_cell.length_b   1.000
_cell.length_c   1.000
_cell.angle_alpha   90.00
_cell.angle_beta   90.00
_cell.angle_gamma   90.00
#
_symmetry.space_group_name_H-M   'P 1'
#
loop_
_entity.id
_entity.type
_entity.pdbx_description
1 polymer ?
#
loop_
_entity_poly.entity_id
_entity_poly.type
_entity_poly.pdbx_seq_one_letter_code
_entity_poly.pdbx_strand_id
1 'polypeptide(L)'
;MHLAKTVPNVEKEKSRNTRKRKTPTSSAPTRRKMFKKTEYPSIPEMSDGMRERIMEMGGREIHLVIQKQVQHTDISKNHGRLSLPINKLRFDFTTEEEKKLLDEQENKNKKGMNVVMIYDVGRESIICLKKWKIGSSDTYCLMTQWNKLVEETALRAGEHIQLWSFRKDEAQLCLAMVKLGSC
;
A
#
# COMPACT_ATOMS: atom_id res chain seq x y z
N MET A 1 30.12 -27.11 79.65
CA MET A 1 28.74 -26.60 79.52
C MET A 1 28.41 -26.67 78.04
N HIS A 2 27.78 -27.73 77.53
CA HIS A 2 26.32 -27.87 77.41
C HIS A 2 25.65 -26.59 76.87
N LEU A 3 24.77 -26.60 75.88
CA LEU A 3 24.26 -27.61 74.96
C LEU A 3 23.37 -26.82 73.99
N ALA A 4 23.33 -27.26 72.74
CA ALA A 4 22.35 -26.84 71.75
C ALA A 4 20.89 -26.94 72.23
N LYS A 5 20.02 -26.09 71.68
CA LYS A 5 18.56 -26.27 71.65
C LYS A 5 18.05 -26.15 70.19
N THR A 6 18.03 -27.28 69.49
CA THR A 6 16.86 -28.05 69.03
C THR A 6 15.67 -27.32 68.32
N VAL A 7 15.59 -27.49 66.97
CA VAL A 7 14.44 -27.74 65.99
C VAL A 7 13.17 -26.83 65.92
N PRO A 8 12.33 -26.90 64.84
CA PRO A 8 12.41 -27.65 63.57
C PRO A 8 12.05 -26.92 62.24
N ASN A 9 12.31 -27.67 61.17
CA ASN A 9 11.95 -27.57 59.75
C ASN A 9 10.43 -27.66 59.45
N VAL A 10 9.93 -26.90 58.46
CA VAL A 10 8.68 -27.20 57.71
C VAL A 10 8.90 -26.93 56.22
N GLU A 11 8.44 -27.89 55.41
CA GLU A 11 8.68 -28.10 54.00
C GLU A 11 7.91 -27.17 53.02
N LYS A 12 8.52 -27.03 51.83
CA LYS A 12 7.97 -27.07 50.44
C LYS A 12 6.62 -26.38 50.14
N GLU A 13 6.66 -25.45 49.18
CA GLU A 13 5.84 -25.60 47.96
C GLU A 13 6.40 -24.83 46.75
N LYS A 14 6.70 -25.55 45.66
CA LYS A 14 6.96 -25.01 44.32
C LYS A 14 5.62 -24.92 43.59
N SER A 15 5.13 -23.73 43.27
CA SER A 15 3.99 -23.56 42.37
C SER A 15 4.43 -22.97 41.02
N ARG A 16 4.53 -23.86 40.03
CA ARG A 16 4.57 -23.56 38.60
C ARG A 16 3.22 -22.98 38.20
N ASN A 17 3.16 -21.72 37.74
CA ASN A 17 1.94 -21.17 37.14
C ASN A 17 2.04 -21.20 35.61
N THR A 18 1.70 -22.35 35.03
CA THR A 18 1.37 -22.51 33.60
C THR A 18 -0.05 -22.01 33.35
N ARG A 19 -0.23 -20.71 33.15
CA ARG A 19 -1.50 -20.18 32.62
C ARG A 19 -1.62 -20.49 31.13
N LYS A 20 -2.25 -21.63 30.84
CA LYS A 20 -2.85 -21.97 29.53
C LYS A 20 -3.72 -20.80 29.07
N ARG A 21 -3.28 -20.09 28.04
CA ARG A 21 -4.05 -19.05 27.36
C ARG A 21 -5.09 -19.76 26.49
N LYS A 22 -6.35 -19.68 26.90
CA LYS A 22 -7.52 -20.24 26.19
C LYS A 22 -7.58 -19.63 24.79
N THR A 23 -7.59 -20.48 23.77
CA THR A 23 -7.88 -20.16 22.38
C THR A 23 -9.33 -19.66 22.26
N PRO A 24 -9.60 -18.51 21.62
CA PRO A 24 -10.97 -18.14 21.27
C PRO A 24 -11.45 -19.01 20.11
N THR A 25 -12.59 -19.64 20.33
CA THR A 25 -13.37 -20.43 19.37
C THR A 25 -13.56 -19.68 18.05
N SER A 26 -13.29 -20.36 16.94
CA SER A 26 -13.44 -19.83 15.58
C SER A 26 -14.88 -19.43 15.31
N SER A 27 -15.16 -18.13 15.22
CA SER A 27 -16.28 -17.65 14.43
C SER A 27 -15.89 -17.77 12.95
N ALA A 28 -16.70 -18.50 12.20
CA ALA A 28 -16.50 -18.71 10.77
C ALA A 28 -16.29 -17.36 10.05
N PRO A 29 -15.33 -17.26 9.10
CA PRO A 29 -15.07 -16.01 8.42
C PRO A 29 -16.33 -15.61 7.64
N THR A 30 -16.90 -14.47 8.00
CA THR A 30 -17.98 -13.85 7.25
C THR A 30 -17.51 -13.71 5.80
N ARG A 31 -18.20 -14.40 4.88
CA ARG A 31 -17.88 -14.42 3.45
C ARG A 31 -17.88 -12.97 2.95
N ARG A 32 -16.71 -12.34 2.85
CA ARG A 32 -16.55 -10.98 2.32
C ARG A 32 -17.24 -10.97 0.96
N LYS A 33 -18.29 -10.17 0.79
CA LYS A 33 -18.91 -9.96 -0.53
C LYS A 33 -17.80 -9.48 -1.46
N MET A 34 -17.34 -10.35 -2.35
CA MET A 34 -16.47 -9.96 -3.45
C MET A 34 -17.27 -8.97 -4.29
N PHE A 35 -16.82 -7.72 -4.34
CA PHE A 35 -17.32 -6.78 -5.35
C PHE A 35 -17.04 -7.40 -6.71
N LYS A 36 -18.08 -7.50 -7.55
CA LYS A 36 -17.89 -7.95 -8.93
C LYS A 36 -16.94 -6.95 -9.60
N LYS A 37 -15.85 -7.46 -10.16
CA LYS A 37 -14.92 -6.64 -10.92
C LYS A 37 -15.68 -6.09 -12.12
N THR A 38 -15.78 -4.78 -12.20
CA THR A 38 -16.42 -4.10 -13.34
C THR A 38 -15.34 -3.41 -14.17
N GLU A 39 -15.48 -3.49 -15.48
CA GLU A 39 -14.66 -2.70 -16.39
C GLU A 39 -15.34 -1.34 -16.59
N TYR A 40 -14.53 -0.28 -16.61
CA TYR A 40 -15.03 1.03 -17.00
C TYR A 40 -15.21 1.00 -18.53
N PRO A 41 -16.33 1.47 -19.08
CA PRO A 41 -16.70 1.27 -20.48
C PRO A 41 -15.76 1.95 -21.48
N SER A 42 -14.98 2.94 -21.02
CA SER A 42 -14.04 3.69 -21.85
C SER A 42 -12.74 3.99 -21.09
N ILE A 43 -11.76 4.59 -21.77
CA ILE A 43 -10.61 5.23 -21.15
C ILE A 43 -10.81 6.73 -21.35
N PRO A 44 -11.46 7.44 -20.41
CA PRO A 44 -11.59 8.88 -20.53
C PRO A 44 -10.21 9.54 -20.49
N GLU A 45 -10.05 10.66 -21.18
CA GLU A 45 -8.84 11.48 -21.01
C GLU A 45 -8.79 12.06 -19.59
N MET A 46 -7.59 12.34 -19.11
CA MET A 46 -7.38 13.08 -17.87
C MET A 46 -8.08 14.45 -17.97
N SER A 47 -8.69 14.92 -16.88
CA SER A 47 -9.31 16.25 -16.85
C SER A 47 -8.30 17.37 -17.12
N ASP A 48 -8.76 18.44 -17.77
CA ASP A 48 -7.91 19.59 -18.11
C ASP A 48 -7.23 20.19 -16.87
N GLY A 49 -7.95 20.34 -15.75
CA GLY A 49 -7.38 20.89 -14.52
C GLY A 49 -6.25 20.02 -13.93
N MET A 50 -6.32 18.70 -14.04
CA MET A 50 -5.22 17.83 -13.59
C MET A 50 -4.04 17.90 -14.56
N ARG A 51 -4.30 17.93 -15.87
CA ARG A 51 -3.27 18.06 -16.90
C ARG A 51 -2.54 19.40 -16.78
N GLU A 52 -3.28 20.49 -16.64
CA GLU A 52 -2.74 21.83 -16.43
C GLU A 52 -1.88 21.88 -15.16
N ARG A 53 -2.37 21.29 -14.05
CA ARG A 53 -1.57 21.20 -12.82
C ARG A 53 -0.24 20.47 -13.03
N ILE A 54 -0.23 19.36 -13.78
CA ILE A 54 1.01 18.66 -14.12
C ILE A 54 1.96 19.58 -14.91
N MET A 55 1.43 20.32 -15.89
CA MET A 55 2.22 21.26 -16.70
C MET A 55 2.77 22.43 -15.89
N GLU A 56 1.98 23.01 -14.98
CA GLU A 56 2.44 24.07 -14.04
C GLU A 56 3.60 23.60 -13.16
N MET A 57 3.60 22.32 -12.78
CA MET A 57 4.71 21.70 -12.05
C MET A 57 5.94 21.42 -12.93
N GLY A 58 5.93 21.80 -14.22
CA GLY A 58 6.98 21.47 -15.18
C GLY A 58 6.97 20.01 -15.62
N GLY A 59 5.84 19.32 -15.43
CA GLY A 59 5.67 17.92 -15.78
C GLY A 59 5.60 17.68 -17.28
N ARG A 60 6.31 16.65 -17.74
CA ARG A 60 6.40 16.20 -19.13
C ARG A 60 6.24 14.68 -19.22
N GLU A 61 6.18 14.13 -20.43
CA GLU A 61 6.11 12.68 -20.67
C GLU A 61 4.95 12.03 -19.87
N ILE A 62 3.74 12.59 -20.05
CA ILE A 62 2.55 12.20 -19.29
C ILE A 62 1.94 10.95 -19.92
N HIS A 63 1.92 9.84 -19.18
CA HIS A 63 1.43 8.55 -19.66
C HIS A 63 0.44 7.89 -18.68
N LEU A 64 -0.60 7.26 -19.23
CA LEU A 64 -1.54 6.47 -18.44
C LEU A 64 -0.89 5.15 -18.03
N VAL A 65 -0.67 4.96 -16.74
CA VAL A 65 -0.06 3.75 -16.18
C VAL A 65 -1.09 2.63 -16.08
N ILE A 66 -2.24 2.92 -15.47
CA ILE A 66 -3.31 1.93 -15.29
C ILE A 66 -4.66 2.64 -15.08
N GLN A 67 -5.73 2.01 -15.55
CA GLN A 67 -7.09 2.29 -15.11
C GLN A 67 -7.63 1.04 -14.44
N LYS A 68 -8.09 1.15 -13.21
CA LYS A 68 -8.61 -0.01 -12.47
C LYS A 68 -9.70 0.37 -11.50
N GLN A 69 -10.57 -0.60 -11.24
CA GLN A 69 -11.45 -0.56 -10.09
C GLN A 69 -10.63 -0.80 -8.81
N VAL A 70 -10.78 0.09 -7.85
CA VAL A 70 -10.13 0.02 -6.54
C VAL A 70 -10.67 -1.18 -5.78
N GLN A 71 -9.77 -2.06 -5.36
CA GLN A 71 -10.12 -3.29 -4.64
C GLN A 71 -10.16 -3.05 -3.14
N HIS A 72 -10.83 -3.94 -2.41
CA HIS A 72 -10.90 -3.85 -0.96
C HIS A 72 -9.53 -3.96 -0.27
N THR A 73 -8.58 -4.66 -0.90
CA THR A 73 -7.19 -4.73 -0.45
C THR A 73 -6.45 -3.41 -0.65
N ASP A 74 -6.83 -2.63 -1.67
CA ASP A 74 -6.18 -1.34 -1.95
C ASP A 74 -6.54 -0.32 -0.86
N ILE A 75 -7.80 -0.28 -0.39
CA ILE A 75 -8.23 0.66 0.67
C ILE A 75 -8.15 0.09 2.09
N SER A 76 -7.62 -1.12 2.25
CA SER A 76 -7.54 -1.76 3.57
C SER A 76 -6.43 -1.12 4.40
N LYS A 77 -6.78 -0.54 5.54
CA LYS A 77 -5.81 0.04 6.49
C LYS A 77 -4.67 -0.92 6.83
N ASN A 78 -4.98 -2.22 6.95
CA ASN A 78 -4.01 -3.27 7.27
C ASN A 78 -3.02 -3.54 6.13
N HIS A 79 -3.45 -3.46 4.88
CA HIS A 79 -2.56 -3.65 3.72
C HIS A 79 -1.79 -2.36 3.40
N GLY A 80 -2.44 -1.20 3.56
CA GLY A 80 -1.81 0.11 3.48
C GLY A 80 -1.19 0.43 2.13
N ARG A 81 -1.70 -0.15 1.04
CA ARG A 81 -1.07 -0.05 -0.28
C ARG A 81 -2.06 -0.09 -1.44
N LEU A 82 -1.75 0.64 -2.51
CA LEU A 82 -2.34 0.41 -3.84
C LEU A 82 -1.47 -0.57 -4.62
N SER A 83 -2.06 -1.66 -5.11
CA SER A 83 -1.36 -2.63 -5.96
C SER A 83 -1.54 -2.32 -7.45
N LEU A 84 -0.42 -2.33 -8.18
CA LEU A 84 -0.31 -2.11 -9.62
C LEU A 84 0.41 -3.32 -10.26
N PRO A 85 -0.33 -4.40 -10.61
CA PRO A 85 0.27 -5.58 -11.21
C PRO A 85 0.92 -5.24 -12.55
N ILE A 86 2.18 -5.65 -12.77
CA ILE A 86 2.95 -5.24 -13.95
C ILE A 86 2.26 -5.70 -15.25
N ASN A 87 1.69 -6.90 -15.25
CA ASN A 87 0.94 -7.45 -16.38
C ASN A 87 -0.42 -6.76 -16.67
N LYS A 88 -0.80 -5.74 -15.89
CA LYS A 88 -2.00 -4.92 -16.10
C LYS A 88 -1.68 -3.45 -16.38
N LEU A 89 -0.40 -3.09 -16.46
CA LEU A 89 0.00 -1.75 -16.85
C LEU A 89 -0.24 -1.54 -18.34
N ARG A 90 -0.65 -0.32 -18.69
CA ARG A 90 -0.69 0.16 -20.07
C ARG A 90 0.63 0.77 -20.49
N PHE A 91 1.37 1.32 -19.54
CA PHE A 91 2.67 1.91 -19.74
C PHE A 91 3.59 1.48 -18.60
N ASP A 92 4.79 0.99 -18.96
CA ASP A 92 5.83 0.72 -17.99
C ASP A 92 6.52 2.04 -17.63
N PHE A 93 6.17 2.55 -16.47
CA PHE A 93 6.46 3.92 -16.08
C PHE A 93 7.82 4.10 -15.39
N THR A 94 8.53 3.01 -15.13
CA THR A 94 9.84 3.03 -14.48
C THR A 94 10.95 2.84 -15.51
N THR A 95 12.04 3.58 -15.36
CA THR A 95 13.30 3.37 -16.08
C THR A 95 14.02 2.13 -15.56
N GLU A 96 15.02 1.64 -16.29
CA GLU A 96 15.82 0.48 -15.85
C GLU A 96 16.60 0.76 -14.55
N GLU A 97 17.07 2.00 -14.39
CA GLU A 97 17.73 2.47 -13.17
C GLU A 97 16.77 2.46 -11.97
N GLU A 98 15.53 2.94 -12.16
CA GLU A 98 14.48 2.90 -11.15
C GLU A 98 14.06 1.47 -10.81
N LYS A 99 13.94 0.59 -11.82
CA LYS A 99 13.65 -0.84 -11.60
C LYS A 99 14.73 -1.50 -10.76
N LYS A 100 16.01 -1.24 -11.07
CA LYS A 100 17.14 -1.75 -10.30
C LYS A 100 17.06 -1.31 -8.84
N LEU A 101 16.80 -0.03 -8.60
CA LEU A 101 16.60 0.52 -7.25
C LEU A 101 15.41 -0.14 -6.52
N LEU A 102 14.31 -0.40 -7.23
CA LEU A 102 13.12 -1.04 -6.68
C LEU A 102 13.31 -2.52 -6.36
N ASP A 103 14.27 -3.19 -7.02
CA ASP A 103 14.62 -4.58 -6.77
C ASP A 103 15.56 -4.75 -5.56
N GLU A 104 16.29 -3.69 -5.17
CA GLU A 104 17.18 -3.65 -4.00
C GLU A 104 16.47 -3.98 -2.68
N GLN A 105 17.24 -4.59 -1.78
CA GLN A 105 16.82 -4.93 -0.43
C GLN A 105 17.86 -4.49 0.58
N GLU A 106 17.38 -3.97 1.71
CA GLU A 106 18.20 -3.56 2.85
C GLU A 106 17.62 -4.21 4.10
N ASN A 107 18.44 -4.95 4.86
CA ASN A 107 18.01 -5.62 6.10
C ASN A 107 16.74 -6.49 5.93
N LYS A 108 16.64 -7.23 4.81
CA LYS A 108 15.48 -8.06 4.42
C LYS A 108 14.20 -7.27 4.08
N ASN A 109 14.27 -5.94 4.05
CA ASN A 109 13.17 -5.08 3.60
C ASN A 109 13.45 -4.57 2.19
N LYS A 110 12.42 -4.51 1.35
CA LYS A 110 12.50 -3.83 0.04
C LYS A 110 12.76 -2.35 0.26
N LYS A 111 13.78 -1.79 -0.37
CA LYS A 111 14.20 -0.38 -0.20
C LYS A 111 13.09 0.57 -0.64
N GLY A 112 12.67 0.43 -1.90
CA GLY A 112 11.70 1.35 -2.50
C GLY A 112 12.29 2.71 -2.85
N MET A 113 11.47 3.56 -3.44
CA MET A 113 11.80 4.96 -3.72
C MET A 113 10.62 5.86 -3.41
N ASN A 114 10.90 7.12 -3.07
CA ASN A 114 9.87 8.12 -2.85
C ASN A 114 9.53 8.82 -4.17
N VAL A 115 8.26 8.92 -4.49
CA VAL A 115 7.74 9.64 -5.67
C VAL A 115 6.72 10.68 -5.23
N VAL A 116 6.70 11.82 -5.91
CA VAL A 116 5.64 12.82 -5.70
C VAL A 116 4.36 12.30 -6.34
N MET A 117 3.26 12.38 -5.61
CA MET A 117 1.94 11.98 -6.07
C MET A 117 0.96 13.14 -5.89
N ILE A 118 0.34 13.57 -6.97
CA ILE A 118 -0.79 14.50 -6.96
C ILE A 118 -2.10 13.71 -7.06
N TYR A 119 -3.12 14.15 -6.33
CA TYR A 119 -4.40 13.42 -6.24
C TYR A 119 -5.63 14.33 -6.13
N ASP A 120 -5.39 15.64 -6.13
CA ASP A 120 -6.38 16.70 -6.25
C ASP A 120 -5.65 17.95 -6.78
N VAL A 121 -6.38 18.90 -7.35
CA VAL A 121 -5.80 20.17 -7.81
C VAL A 121 -5.30 20.93 -6.58
N GLY A 122 -3.97 20.99 -6.41
CA GLY A 122 -3.31 21.62 -5.27
C GLY A 122 -3.00 20.71 -4.08
N ARG A 123 -3.22 19.38 -4.17
CA ARG A 123 -2.76 18.42 -3.14
C ARG A 123 -1.72 17.47 -3.67
N GLU A 124 -0.59 17.43 -2.96
CA GLU A 124 0.55 16.60 -3.27
C GLU A 124 0.97 15.83 -2.02
N SER A 125 1.44 14.60 -2.20
CA SER A 125 2.04 13.79 -1.14
C SER A 125 3.24 13.04 -1.67
N ILE A 126 4.23 12.83 -0.81
CA ILE A 126 5.33 11.91 -1.10
C ILE A 126 4.86 10.50 -0.77
N ILE A 127 4.85 9.60 -1.75
CA ILE A 127 4.42 8.21 -1.58
C ILE A 127 5.60 7.27 -1.85
N CYS A 128 5.67 6.15 -1.11
CA CYS A 128 6.74 5.18 -1.30
C CYS A 128 6.31 4.14 -2.33
N LEU A 129 7.03 4.09 -3.45
CA LEU A 129 6.90 3.07 -4.48
C LEU A 129 7.83 1.89 -4.15
N LYS A 130 7.28 0.67 -4.12
CA LYS A 130 8.07 -0.57 -3.96
C LYS A 130 7.66 -1.60 -4.99
N LYS A 131 8.60 -2.46 -5.40
CA LYS A 131 8.29 -3.65 -6.21
C LYS A 131 8.24 -4.89 -5.32
N TRP A 132 7.13 -5.61 -5.39
CA TRP A 132 6.85 -6.83 -4.63
C TRP A 132 6.47 -7.95 -5.58
N LYS A 133 6.90 -9.17 -5.26
CA LYS A 133 6.37 -10.38 -5.89
C LYS A 133 5.10 -10.80 -5.14
N ILE A 134 3.95 -10.72 -5.80
CA ILE A 134 2.65 -11.13 -5.25
C ILE A 134 2.16 -12.34 -6.04
N GLY A 135 2.23 -13.52 -5.43
CA GLY A 135 2.02 -14.78 -6.14
C GLY A 135 3.12 -15.00 -7.17
N SER A 136 2.74 -15.22 -8.43
CA SER A 136 3.67 -15.40 -9.54
C SER A 136 4.04 -14.11 -10.28
N SER A 137 3.37 -12.99 -9.99
CA SER A 137 3.57 -11.73 -10.72
C SER A 137 4.27 -10.69 -9.86
N ASP A 138 5.19 -9.95 -10.48
CA ASP A 138 5.68 -8.70 -9.92
C ASP A 138 4.57 -7.65 -9.94
N THR A 139 4.56 -6.83 -8.89
CA THR A 139 3.55 -5.81 -8.61
C THR A 139 4.22 -4.60 -8.00
N TYR A 140 4.01 -3.43 -8.59
CA TYR A 140 4.35 -2.17 -7.93
C TYR A 140 3.30 -1.86 -6.86
N CYS A 141 3.75 -1.42 -5.69
CA CYS A 141 2.92 -1.04 -4.56
C CYS A 141 3.21 0.40 -4.18
N LEU A 142 2.17 1.25 -4.17
CA LEU A 142 2.24 2.58 -3.56
C LEU A 142 1.87 2.46 -2.08
N MET A 143 2.76 2.90 -1.18
CA MET A 143 2.65 2.65 0.26
C MET A 143 2.97 3.89 1.11
N THR A 144 2.99 3.73 2.43
CA THR A 144 3.31 4.75 3.45
C THR A 144 2.23 5.83 3.59
N GLN A 145 2.04 6.69 2.60
CA GLN A 145 1.02 7.76 2.62
C GLN A 145 -0.29 7.37 1.93
N TRP A 146 -0.36 6.15 1.37
CA TRP A 146 -1.54 5.69 0.64
C TRP A 146 -2.83 5.70 1.49
N ASN A 147 -2.79 5.21 2.74
CA ASN A 147 -3.98 5.22 3.61
C ASN A 147 -4.48 6.64 3.90
N LYS A 148 -3.56 7.58 4.13
CA LYS A 148 -3.90 8.99 4.36
C LYS A 148 -4.58 9.58 3.13
N LEU A 149 -4.03 9.32 1.94
CA LEU A 149 -4.62 9.73 0.67
C LEU A 149 -6.03 9.14 0.46
N VAL A 150 -6.23 7.86 0.79
CA VAL A 150 -7.54 7.21 0.75
C VAL A 150 -8.55 7.92 1.67
N GLU A 151 -8.13 8.30 2.87
CA GLU A 151 -8.97 9.03 3.84
C GLU A 151 -9.30 10.45 3.34
N GLU A 152 -8.31 11.22 2.90
CA GLU A 152 -8.48 12.60 2.43
C GLU A 152 -9.32 12.72 1.16
N THR A 153 -9.24 11.72 0.30
CA THR A 153 -10.03 11.68 -0.93
C THR A 153 -11.37 10.97 -0.74
N ALA A 154 -11.62 10.35 0.42
CA ALA A 154 -12.75 9.46 0.65
C ALA A 154 -12.90 8.35 -0.41
N LEU A 155 -11.77 7.79 -0.89
CA LEU A 155 -11.75 6.72 -1.91
C LEU A 155 -12.38 5.42 -1.37
N ARG A 156 -13.26 4.81 -2.16
CA ARG A 156 -14.00 3.61 -1.78
C ARG A 156 -13.67 2.44 -2.70
N ALA A 157 -13.76 1.22 -2.15
CA ALA A 157 -13.69 0.02 -2.97
C ALA A 157 -14.87 0.01 -3.95
N GLY A 158 -14.59 -0.36 -5.19
CA GLY A 158 -15.57 -0.36 -6.27
C GLY A 158 -15.54 0.86 -7.17
N GLU A 159 -14.94 1.98 -6.72
CA GLU A 159 -14.69 3.16 -7.56
C GLU A 159 -13.58 2.87 -8.57
N HIS A 160 -13.59 3.55 -9.71
CA HIS A 160 -12.53 3.46 -10.70
C HIS A 160 -11.60 4.65 -10.61
N ILE A 161 -10.31 4.37 -10.73
CA ILE A 161 -9.27 5.39 -10.81
C ILE A 161 -8.43 5.18 -12.05
N GLN A 162 -7.84 6.27 -12.51
CA GLN A 162 -6.65 6.25 -13.35
C GLN A 162 -5.44 6.67 -12.53
N LEU A 163 -4.32 6.02 -12.80
CA LEU A 163 -3.01 6.45 -12.35
C LEU A 163 -2.18 6.81 -13.57
N TRP A 164 -1.59 7.99 -13.54
CA TRP A 164 -0.75 8.54 -14.58
C TRP A 164 0.66 8.76 -14.04
N SER A 165 1.66 8.61 -14.90
CA SER A 165 3.05 8.96 -14.61
C SER A 165 3.45 10.18 -15.43
N PHE A 166 4.33 10.98 -14.87
CA PHE A 166 4.99 12.07 -15.59
C PHE A 166 6.41 12.25 -15.03
N ARG A 167 7.24 12.95 -15.81
CA ARG A 167 8.62 13.27 -15.48
C ARG A 167 8.71 14.76 -15.13
N LYS A 168 9.46 15.10 -14.08
CA LYS A 168 9.71 16.49 -13.63
C LYS A 168 11.22 16.72 -13.51
N ASP A 169 11.67 17.96 -13.73
CA ASP A 169 13.07 18.38 -13.60
C ASP A 169 14.02 17.45 -14.40
N GLU A 170 15.03 16.87 -13.72
CA GLU A 170 15.99 15.89 -14.25
C GLU A 170 15.38 14.48 -14.37
N ALA A 171 14.22 14.38 -15.02
CA ALA A 171 13.48 13.14 -15.26
C ALA A 171 13.01 12.39 -13.98
N GLN A 172 12.79 13.10 -12.88
CA GLN A 172 12.23 12.53 -11.66
C GLN A 172 10.82 11.99 -11.91
N LEU A 173 10.57 10.73 -11.54
CA LEU A 173 9.24 10.11 -11.61
C LEU A 173 8.27 10.75 -10.63
N CYS A 174 7.14 11.20 -11.17
CA CYS A 174 5.98 11.67 -10.42
C CYS A 174 4.71 10.93 -10.89
N LEU A 175 3.69 10.91 -10.03
CA LEU A 175 2.42 10.23 -10.28
C LEU A 175 1.24 11.20 -10.11
N ALA A 176 0.17 10.95 -10.85
CA ALA A 176 -1.11 11.64 -10.69
C ALA A 176 -2.24 10.62 -10.61
N MET A 177 -3.13 10.75 -9.62
CA MET A 177 -4.35 9.94 -9.52
C MET A 177 -5.57 10.77 -9.90
N VAL A 178 -6.40 10.19 -10.76
CA VAL A 178 -7.68 10.75 -11.17
C VAL A 178 -8.77 9.77 -10.77
N LYS A 179 -9.78 10.24 -10.04
CA LYS A 179 -11.00 9.47 -9.79
C LYS A 179 -11.92 9.58 -10.99
N LEU A 180 -12.45 8.45 -11.44
CA LEU A 180 -13.47 8.43 -12.48
C LEU A 180 -14.85 8.53 -11.82
N GLY A 181 -15.74 9.32 -12.42
CA GLY A 181 -17.14 9.41 -12.01
C GLY A 181 -17.83 8.05 -12.14
N SER A 182 -18.90 7.85 -11.37
CA SER A 182 -19.75 6.67 -11.50
C SER A 182 -20.34 6.59 -12.91
N CYS A 183 -20.26 5.42 -13.54
CA CYS A 183 -21.01 5.13 -14.77
C CYS A 183 -22.51 5.00 -14.50
#